data_AF-A0A956NGK6-F1
#
_entry.id   AF-A0A956NGK6-F1
#
_cell.length_a   1.000
_cell.length_b   1.000
_cell.length_c   1.000
_cell.angle_alpha   90.00
_cell.angle_beta   90.00
_cell.angle_gamma   90.00
#
_symmetry.space_group_name_H-M   'P 1'
#
loop_
_entity.id
_entity.type
_entity.pdbx_description
1 polymer ?
#
loop_
_entity_poly.entity_id
_entity_poly.type
_entity_poly.pdbx_seq_one_letter_code
_entity_poly.pdbx_strand_id
1 'polypeptide(L)' 'MKNKAAELRALTVAGLEERLQKLVEEQFNLRFRNSMSQLEDPTSLRTVRRSIARVKTVLNEKRAEA' A
#
# COMPACT_ATOMS: atom_id res chain seq x y z
N MET A 1 9.97 3.72 7.91
CA MET A 1 9.06 3.07 6.93
C MET A 1 7.72 2.84 7.60
N LYS A 2 6.61 3.34 7.05
CA LYS A 2 5.31 3.49 7.75
C LYS A 2 4.41 2.24 7.83
N ASN A 3 4.94 1.05 7.49
CA ASN A 3 4.26 -0.23 7.69
C ASN A 3 5.34 -1.26 8.06
N LYS A 4 5.46 -1.62 9.34
CA LYS A 4 6.36 -2.70 9.78
C LYS A 4 5.77 -4.02 9.28
N ALA A 5 6.60 -4.92 8.76
CA ALA A 5 6.14 -6.21 8.23
C ALA A 5 5.33 -7.02 9.27
N ALA A 6 5.68 -6.89 10.55
CA ALA A 6 4.96 -7.52 11.65
C ALA A 6 3.49 -7.08 11.76
N GLU A 7 3.21 -5.78 11.57
CA GLU A 7 1.84 -5.23 11.64
C GLU A 7 0.98 -5.73 10.47
N LEU A 8 1.57 -5.88 9.28
CA LEU A 8 0.87 -6.42 8.11
C LEU A 8 0.54 -7.91 8.28
N ARG A 9 1.44 -8.71 8.86
CA ARG A 9 1.18 -10.14 9.09
C ARG A 9 0.13 -10.41 10.17
N ALA A 10 0.01 -9.50 11.14
CA ALA A 10 -1.01 -9.59 12.20
C ALA A 10 -2.44 -9.31 11.71
N LEU A 11 -2.62 -8.66 10.56
CA LEU A 11 -3.93 -8.39 9.97
C LEU A 11 -4.55 -9.67 9.37
N THR A 12 -5.88 -9.70 9.35
CA THR A 12 -6.65 -10.72 8.61
C THR A 12 -6.58 -10.47 7.10
N VAL A 13 -6.94 -11.48 6.29
CA VAL A 13 -6.98 -11.33 4.83
C VAL A 13 -7.90 -10.18 4.42
N ALA A 14 -9.10 -10.09 5.01
CA ALA A 14 -10.04 -9.00 4.77
C ALA A 14 -9.45 -7.62 5.15
N GLY A 15 -8.76 -7.53 6.29
CA GLY A 15 -8.11 -6.29 6.72
C GLY A 15 -6.97 -5.86 5.79
N LEU A 16 -6.24 -6.82 5.21
CA LEU A 16 -5.21 -6.57 4.20
C LEU A 16 -5.81 -6.09 2.87
N GLU A 17 -6.94 -6.65 2.45
CA GLU A 17 -7.66 -6.22 1.24
C GLU A 17 -8.21 -4.80 1.38
N GLU A 18 -8.80 -4.45 2.52
CA GLU A 18 -9.26 -3.09 2.82
C GLU A 18 -8.07 -2.10 2.82
N ARG A 19 -6.96 -2.48 3.46
CA ARG A 19 -5.73 -1.67 3.47
C ARG A 19 -5.17 -1.48 2.06
N LEU A 20 -5.23 -2.51 1.23
CA LEU A 20 -4.79 -2.45 -0.17
C LEU A 20 -5.63 -1.46 -0.97
N GLN A 21 -6.96 -1.47 -0.82
CA GLN A 21 -7.85 -0.54 -1.50
C GLN A 21 -7.52 0.91 -1.14
N LYS A 22 -7.38 1.21 0.17
CA LYS A 22 -7.01 2.55 0.65
C LYS A 22 -5.68 3.04 0.06
N LEU A 23 -4.67 2.17 0.00
CA LEU A 23 -3.37 2.51 -0.58
C LEU A 23 -3.43 2.75 -2.10
N VAL A 24 -4.31 2.04 -2.82
CA VAL A 24 -4.51 2.23 -4.26
C VAL A 24 -5.20 3.57 -4.53
N GLU A 25 -6.21 3.92 -3.75
CA GLU A 25 -6.87 5.23 -3.82
C GLU A 25 -5.88 6.37 -3.52
N GLU A 26 -5.08 6.22 -2.46
CA GLU A 26 -4.01 7.18 -2.14
C GLU A 26 -3.01 7.32 -3.30
N GLN A 27 -2.59 6.20 -3.91
CA GLN A 27 -1.71 6.23 -5.08
C GLN A 27 -2.36 6.98 -6.25
N PHE A 28 -3.65 6.76 -6.52
CA PHE A 28 -4.37 7.47 -7.57
C PHE A 28 -4.36 8.98 -7.32
N ASN A 29 -4.71 9.40 -6.10
CA ASN A 29 -4.71 10.81 -5.70
C ASN A 29 -3.32 11.45 -5.79
N LEU A 30 -2.25 10.71 -5.45
CA LEU A 30 -0.86 11.18 -5.61
C LEU A 30 -0.46 11.29 -7.08
N ARG A 31 -0.86 10.33 -7.93
CA ARG A 31 -0.60 10.40 -9.37
C ARG A 31 -1.34 11.57 -10.02
N PHE A 32 -2.58 11.82 -9.61
CA PHE A 32 -3.38 12.95 -10.08
C PHE A 32 -2.74 14.29 -9.68
N ARG A 33 -2.34 14.44 -8.42
CA ARG A 33 -1.58 15.62 -7.96
C ARG A 33 -0.26 15.80 -8.69
N ASN A 34 0.44 14.71 -8.99
CA ASN A 34 1.68 14.74 -9.77
C ASN A 34 1.46 15.20 -11.21
N SER A 35 0.39 14.75 -11.88
CA SER A 35 0.05 15.23 -13.23
C SER A 35 -0.34 16.71 -13.23
N MET A 36 -0.94 17.21 -12.16
CA MET A 36 -1.26 18.63 -11.98
C MET A 36 -0.03 19.48 -11.57
N SER A 37 1.16 18.87 -11.42
CA SER A 37 2.37 19.53 -10.90
C SER A 37 2.20 20.13 -9.49
N GLN A 38 1.24 19.62 -8.70
CA GLN A 38 0.92 20.05 -7.34
C GLN A 38 1.41 19.05 -6.29
N LEU A 39 2.37 18.20 -6.65
CA LEU A 39 2.91 17.21 -5.71
C LEU A 39 4.07 17.81 -4.92
N GLU A 40 3.83 18.09 -3.64
CA GLU A 40 4.84 18.64 -2.73
C GLU A 40 5.98 17.65 -2.42
N ASP A 41 5.66 16.35 -2.28
CA ASP A 41 6.64 15.31 -1.98
C ASP A 41 6.62 14.16 -3.02
N PRO A 42 7.59 14.14 -3.95
CA PRO A 42 7.76 13.05 -4.92
C PRO A 42 8.08 11.70 -4.28
N THR A 43 8.65 11.67 -3.08
CA THR A 43 9.03 10.42 -2.41
C THR A 43 7.83 9.64 -1.88
N SER A 44 6.70 10.32 -1.62
CA SER A 44 5.44 9.72 -1.22
C SER A 44 4.92 8.70 -2.25
N LEU A 45 5.02 8.99 -3.55
CA LEU A 45 4.67 8.03 -4.62
C LEU A 45 5.46 6.72 -4.54
N ARG A 46 6.75 6.79 -4.21
CA ARG A 46 7.62 5.61 -4.04
C ARG A 46 7.24 4.85 -2.77
N THR A 47 6.92 5.56 -1.69
CA THR A 47 6.53 4.96 -0.41
C THR A 47 5.21 4.21 -0.50
N VAL A 48 4.20 4.78 -1.15
CA VAL A 48 2.90 4.14 -1.37
C VAL A 48 3.05 2.92 -2.28
N ARG A 49 3.80 3.02 -3.39
CA ARG A 49 4.11 1.86 -4.26
C ARG A 49 4.74 0.69 -3.49
N ARG A 50 5.74 0.96 -2.65
CA ARG A 50 6.39 -0.07 -1.81
C ARG A 50 5.43 -0.66 -0.77
N SER A 51 4.52 0.14 -0.23
CA SER A 51 3.53 -0.32 0.73
C SER A 51 2.51 -1.27 0.09
N ILE A 52 2.00 -0.93 -1.09
CA ILE A 52 1.13 -1.79 -1.90
C ILE A 52 1.80 -3.14 -2.18
N ALA A 53 3.08 -3.12 -2.62
CA ALA A 53 3.81 -4.35 -2.90
C ALA A 53 3.89 -5.27 -1.67
N ARG A 54 4.21 -4.71 -0.49
CA ARG A 54 4.30 -5.49 0.76
C ARG A 54 2.96 -6.10 1.16
N VAL A 55 1.87 -5.33 1.07
CA VAL A 55 0.53 -5.84 1.37
C VAL A 55 0.19 -7.00 0.44
N LYS A 56 0.43 -6.85 -0.87
CA LYS A 56 0.22 -7.94 -1.84
C LYS A 56 1.06 -9.17 -1.53
N THR A 57 2.32 -9.00 -1.14
CA THR A 57 3.19 -10.12 -0.74
C THR A 57 2.61 -10.88 0.45
N VAL A 58 2.26 -10.20 1.54
CA VAL A 58 1.70 -10.84 2.74
C VAL A 58 0.34 -11.50 2.44
N LEU A 59 -0.45 -10.90 1.56
CA LEU A 59 -1.73 -11.46 1.13
C LEU A 59 -1.53 -12.76 0.35
N ASN A 60 -0.52 -12.83 -0.53
CA ASN A 60 -0.12 -14.07 -1.17
C ASN A 60 0.45 -15.10 -0.19
N GLU A 61 1.28 -14.69 0.78
CA GLU A 61 1.79 -15.57 1.84
C GLU A 61 0.61 -16.24 2.58
N LYS A 62 -0.37 -15.45 3.04
CA LYS A 62 -1.57 -15.97 3.73
C LYS A 62 -2.47 -16.85 2.86
N ARG A 63 -2.56 -16.57 1.56
CA ARG A 63 -3.32 -17.42 0.62
C ARG A 63 -2.62 -18.73 0.31
N ALA A 64 -1.30 -18.80 0.43
CA ALA A 64 -0.52 -20.02 0.25
C ALA A 64 -0.47 -20.89 1.51
N GLU A 65 -0.63 -20.29 2.70
CA GLU A 65 -0.75 -20.99 3.98
C GLU A 65 -2.15 -21.56 4.26
N ALA A 66 -3.17 -21.07 3.53
CA ALA A 66 -4.56 -21.53 3.60
C ALA A 66 -4.81 -22.72 2.65
#